data_AF-A0A0B8T4F7-F1
#
_entry.id   AF-A0A0B8T4F7-F1
#
_cell.length_a   1.000
_cell.length_b   1.000
_cell.length_c   1.000
_cell.angle_alpha   90.00
_cell.angle_beta   90.00
_cell.angle_gamma   90.00
#
_symmetry.space_group_name_H-M   'P 1'
#
loop_
_entity.id
_entity.type
_entity.pdbx_description
1 polymer ?
#
loop_
_entity_poly.entity_id
_entity_poly.type
_entity_poly.pdbx_seq_one_letter_code
_entity_poly.pdbx_strand_id
1 'polypeptide(L)'
;MIQANDLRIGNFVHSVEIGNEVIINSISDEGITFKNCVTFDYPTFEDITPIPLTEEILFKCGFFYDIDSDTYKISDCTLQIDMSDFEIPDAIVFGESLRYVRHLHQLQNLFFALTGKELEVKR
;
A
#
# COMPACT_ATOMS: atom_id res chain seq x y z
N MET A 1 5.99 -13.63 2.44
CA MET A 1 6.10 -13.43 3.89
C MET A 1 6.14 -11.92 4.10
N ILE A 2 5.14 -11.34 4.76
CA ILE A 2 5.14 -9.90 5.08
C ILE A 2 6.28 -9.68 6.07
N GLN A 3 7.17 -8.72 5.80
CA GLN A 3 8.12 -8.27 6.81
C GLN A 3 7.35 -7.31 7.73
N ALA A 4 7.20 -7.64 9.01
CA ALA A 4 6.47 -6.83 9.99
C ALA A 4 6.96 -5.36 10.05
N ASN A 5 8.23 -5.14 9.68
CA ASN A 5 8.87 -3.83 9.65
C ASN A 5 8.36 -2.89 8.54
N ASP A 6 7.64 -3.40 7.53
CA ASP A 6 7.10 -2.60 6.43
C ASP A 6 5.66 -2.14 6.70
N LEU A 7 5.04 -2.49 7.83
CA LEU A 7 3.69 -2.04 8.15
C LEU A 7 3.69 -0.84 9.08
N ARG A 8 2.78 0.10 8.79
CA ARG A 8 2.57 1.33 9.55
C ARG A 8 1.08 1.53 9.82
N ILE A 9 0.78 2.25 10.88
CA ILE A 9 -0.57 2.79 11.13
C ILE A 9 -1.02 3.58 9.89
N GLY A 10 -2.23 3.31 9.42
CA GLY A 10 -2.79 3.88 8.18
C GLY A 10 -2.67 2.97 6.95
N ASN A 11 -1.87 1.89 7.00
CA ASN A 11 -1.75 0.97 5.88
C ASN A 11 -3.02 0.13 5.71
N PHE A 12 -3.41 -0.08 4.46
CA PHE A 12 -4.48 -1.00 4.07
C PHE A 12 -3.90 -2.41 3.91
N VAL A 13 -4.55 -3.36 4.56
CA VAL A 13 -4.22 -4.79 4.51
C VAL A 13 -5.49 -5.60 4.40
N HIS A 14 -5.38 -6.85 3.97
CA HIS A 14 -6.49 -7.79 4.02
C HIS A 14 -6.42 -8.57 5.32
N SER A 15 -7.49 -8.56 6.12
CA SER A 15 -7.57 -9.37 7.34
C SER A 15 -8.16 -10.73 7.01
N VAL A 16 -7.45 -11.80 7.38
CA VAL A 16 -7.91 -13.19 7.21
C VAL A 16 -9.09 -13.50 8.14
N GLU A 17 -9.07 -12.95 9.36
CA GLU A 17 -10.16 -13.11 10.35
C GLU A 17 -11.48 -12.48 9.86
N ILE A 18 -11.40 -11.27 9.31
CA ILE A 18 -12.59 -10.50 8.88
C ILE A 18 -12.98 -10.85 7.43
N GLY A 19 -12.02 -11.34 6.63
CA GLY A 19 -12.20 -11.62 5.20
C GLY A 19 -12.36 -10.37 4.34
N ASN A 20 -11.93 -9.19 4.82
CA ASN A 20 -12.08 -7.91 4.13
C ASN A 20 -10.84 -7.02 4.26
N GLU A 21 -10.79 -5.98 3.43
CA GLU A 21 -9.78 -4.92 3.50
C GLU A 21 -10.03 -4.01 4.70
N VAL A 22 -8.99 -3.86 5.53
CA VAL A 22 -8.99 -3.10 6.77
C VAL A 22 -7.80 -2.16 6.83
N ILE A 23 -7.91 -1.12 7.66
CA ILE A 23 -6.86 -0.13 7.87
C ILE A 23 -6.25 -0.38 9.25
N ILE A 24 -4.93 -0.48 9.32
CA ILE A 24 -4.21 -0.61 10.58
C ILE A 24 -4.39 0.65 11.42
N ASN A 25 -4.87 0.49 12.66
CA ASN A 25 -5.10 1.57 13.60
C ASN A 25 -4.05 1.61 14.72
N SER A 26 -3.60 0.46 15.21
CA SER A 26 -2.47 0.36 16.14
C SER A 26 -1.69 -0.93 15.93
N ILE A 27 -0.41 -0.89 16.26
CA ILE A 27 0.49 -2.05 16.29
C ILE A 27 1.15 -2.04 17.68
N SER A 28 1.02 -3.11 18.44
CA SER A 28 1.66 -3.31 19.75
C SER A 28 2.21 -4.74 19.86
N ASP A 29 2.91 -5.02 20.96
CA ASP A 29 3.37 -6.38 21.27
C ASP A 29 2.20 -7.37 21.48
N GLU A 30 1.01 -6.84 21.80
CA GLU A 30 -0.22 -7.63 22.01
C GLU A 30 -0.92 -7.98 20.68
N GLY A 31 -0.61 -7.27 19.60
CA GLY A 31 -1.14 -7.51 18.26
C GLY A 31 -1.49 -6.23 17.49
N ILE A 32 -2.36 -6.37 16.50
CA ILE A 32 -2.76 -5.31 15.56
C ILE A 32 -4.24 -5.00 15.78
N THR A 33 -4.60 -3.71 15.78
CA THR A 33 -6.01 -3.29 15.76
C THR A 33 -6.36 -2.62 14.44
N PHE A 34 -7.63 -2.71 14.05
CA PHE A 34 -8.13 -2.15 12.80
C PHE A 34 -9.09 -0.99 13.04
N LYS A 35 -9.08 -0.01 12.13
CA LYS A 35 -9.94 1.16 12.21
C LYS A 35 -11.39 0.77 11.93
N ASN A 36 -12.31 1.20 12.80
CA ASN A 36 -13.75 0.96 12.70
C ASN A 36 -14.16 -0.53 12.60
N CYS A 37 -13.32 -1.44 13.12
CA CYS A 37 -13.62 -2.86 13.20
C CYS A 37 -13.44 -3.34 14.64
N VAL A 38 -14.26 -4.30 15.05
CA VAL A 38 -14.11 -5.01 16.33
C VAL A 38 -13.66 -6.42 15.99
N THR A 39 -12.49 -6.80 16.48
CA THR A 39 -11.96 -8.17 16.39
C THR A 39 -12.27 -8.89 17.70
N PHE A 40 -12.44 -10.21 17.64
CA PHE A 40 -12.73 -11.00 18.85
C PHE A 40 -11.45 -11.29 19.64
N ASP A 41 -10.32 -11.39 18.93
CA ASP A 41 -8.97 -11.48 19.47
C ASP A 41 -8.11 -10.32 18.91
N TYR A 42 -6.83 -10.23 19.31
CA TYR A 42 -5.87 -9.31 18.71
C TYR A 42 -5.18 -9.97 17.51
N PRO A 43 -5.53 -9.63 16.27
CA PRO A 43 -4.89 -10.24 15.10
C PRO A 43 -3.40 -9.99 15.11
N THR A 44 -2.65 -11.01 14.70
CA THR A 44 -1.20 -10.95 14.56
C THR A 44 -0.81 -10.65 13.13
N PHE A 45 0.49 -10.50 12.87
CA PHE A 45 1.02 -10.34 11.51
C PHE A 45 0.74 -11.55 10.60
N GLU A 46 0.43 -12.71 11.16
CA GLU A 46 0.07 -13.92 10.40
C GLU A 46 -1.39 -13.87 9.91
N ASP A 47 -2.24 -13.08 10.58
CA ASP A 47 -3.66 -12.95 10.30
C ASP A 47 -3.98 -11.83 9.29
N ILE A 48 -2.93 -11.22 8.74
CA ILE A 48 -3.04 -10.20 7.70
C ILE A 48 -2.26 -10.61 6.46
N THR A 49 -2.87 -10.34 5.30
CA THR A 49 -2.25 -10.57 4.00
C THR A 49 -2.05 -9.24 3.29
N PRO A 50 -0.94 -9.10 2.54
CA PRO A 50 -0.66 -7.86 1.85
C PRO A 50 -1.57 -7.78 0.62
N ILE A 51 -2.07 -6.59 0.31
CA ILE A 51 -2.89 -6.37 -0.89
C ILE A 51 -1.93 -6.18 -2.07
N PRO A 52 -1.92 -7.07 -3.08
CA PRO A 52 -1.08 -6.91 -4.27
C PRO A 52 -1.41 -5.61 -4.98
N LEU A 53 -0.39 -4.93 -5.50
CA LEU A 53 -0.61 -3.71 -6.26
C LEU A 53 -1.16 -4.08 -7.65
N THR A 54 -2.27 -3.45 -8.03
CA THR A 54 -2.90 -3.60 -9.34
C THR A 54 -3.21 -2.23 -9.92
N GLU A 55 -3.42 -2.17 -11.23
CA GLU A 55 -3.83 -0.93 -11.91
C GLU A 55 -5.12 -0.35 -11.30
N GLU A 56 -6.08 -1.21 -10.94
CA GLU A 56 -7.33 -0.79 -10.27
C GLU A 56 -7.05 -0.05 -8.96
N ILE A 57 -6.12 -0.57 -8.15
CA ILE A 57 -5.72 0.06 -6.89
C ILE A 57 -5.01 1.39 -7.16
N LEU A 58 -4.15 1.47 -8.17
CA LEU A 58 -3.50 2.72 -8.56
C LEU A 58 -4.55 3.79 -8.92
N PHE A 59 -5.55 3.46 -9.73
CA PHE A 59 -6.65 4.38 -10.04
C PHE A 59 -7.45 4.79 -8.80
N LYS A 60 -7.74 3.86 -7.90
CA LYS A 60 -8.40 4.15 -6.60
C LYS A 60 -7.56 5.08 -5.72
N CYS A 61 -6.24 5.02 -5.82
CA CYS A 61 -5.29 5.90 -5.13
C CYS A 61 -5.13 7.27 -5.81
N GLY A 62 -5.80 7.51 -6.94
CA GLY A 62 -5.71 8.78 -7.68
C GLY A 62 -4.56 8.85 -8.66
N PHE A 63 -3.89 7.74 -8.97
CA PHE A 63 -2.95 7.68 -10.07
C PHE A 63 -3.69 7.74 -11.41
N PHE A 64 -3.06 8.33 -12.41
CA PHE A 64 -3.49 8.32 -13.79
C PHE A 64 -2.39 7.74 -14.67
N TYR A 65 -2.79 7.08 -15.75
CA TYR A 65 -1.85 6.53 -16.71
C TYR A 65 -1.37 7.62 -17.67
N ASP A 66 -0.06 7.75 -17.80
CA ASP A 66 0.63 8.71 -18.66
C ASP A 66 1.15 7.97 -19.90
N ILE A 67 0.55 8.30 -21.05
CA ILE A 67 0.82 7.62 -22.33
C ILE A 67 2.24 7.90 -22.84
N ASP A 68 2.80 9.09 -22.58
CA ASP A 68 4.10 9.50 -23.11
C ASP A 68 5.25 8.75 -22.46
N SER A 69 5.07 8.37 -21.20
CA SER A 69 6.07 7.67 -20.40
C SER A 69 5.72 6.22 -20.10
N ASP A 70 4.54 5.74 -20.52
CA ASP A 70 4.04 4.38 -20.28
C ASP A 70 4.03 4.00 -18.79
N THR A 71 3.66 4.96 -17.92
CA THR A 71 3.70 4.78 -16.45
C THR A 71 2.47 5.39 -15.77
N TYR A 72 2.20 4.97 -14.52
CA TYR A 72 1.16 5.56 -13.68
C TYR A 72 1.75 6.67 -12.81
N LYS A 73 1.16 7.86 -12.82
CA LYS A 73 1.64 9.02 -12.06
C LYS A 73 0.60 9.56 -11.12
N ILE A 74 1.03 10.21 -10.05
CA ILE A 74 0.16 10.94 -9.11
C ILE A 74 0.58 12.41 -9.07
N SER A 75 -0.39 13.32 -9.10
CA SER A 75 -0.10 14.77 -9.17
C SER A 75 0.51 15.35 -7.89
N ASP A 76 0.34 14.67 -6.76
CA ASP A 76 0.76 15.17 -5.45
C ASP A 76 2.28 15.10 -5.23
N CYS A 77 3.01 14.28 -6.00
CA CYS A 77 4.46 14.15 -5.88
C CYS A 77 5.11 13.61 -7.17
N THR A 78 6.43 13.45 -7.18
CA THR A 78 7.21 12.96 -8.34
C THR A 78 7.25 11.42 -8.41
N LEU A 79 6.24 10.74 -7.87
CA LEU A 79 6.15 9.29 -7.84
C LEU A 79 5.49 8.77 -9.12
N GLN A 80 6.13 7.79 -9.74
CA GLN A 80 5.61 7.07 -10.91
C GLN A 80 5.70 5.57 -10.64
N ILE A 81 4.77 4.79 -11.18
CA ILE A 81 4.76 3.34 -11.08
C ILE A 81 4.78 2.77 -12.49
N ASP A 82 5.84 2.01 -12.78
CA ASP A 82 5.96 1.22 -13.99
C ASP A 82 5.43 -0.19 -13.70
N MET A 83 4.40 -0.59 -14.45
CA MET A 83 3.74 -1.90 -14.37
C MET A 83 4.08 -2.79 -15.56
N SER A 84 5.03 -2.39 -16.43
CA SER A 84 5.38 -3.14 -17.64
C SER A 84 5.97 -4.52 -17.32
N ASP A 85 6.68 -4.65 -16.21
CA ASP A 85 7.06 -5.93 -15.62
C ASP A 85 5.96 -6.42 -14.66
N PHE A 86 5.06 -7.26 -15.18
CA PHE A 86 3.95 -7.83 -14.43
C PHE A 86 4.37 -8.60 -13.17
N GLU A 87 5.63 -9.06 -13.08
CA GLU A 87 6.11 -9.78 -11.91
C GLU A 87 6.58 -8.84 -10.79
N ILE A 88 7.10 -7.65 -11.15
CA ILE A 88 7.69 -6.71 -10.20
C ILE A 88 7.46 -5.27 -10.69
N PRO A 89 6.43 -4.58 -10.16
CA PRO A 89 6.29 -3.15 -10.42
C PRO A 89 7.49 -2.37 -9.89
N ASP A 90 7.98 -1.43 -10.70
CA ASP A 90 9.09 -0.54 -10.37
C ASP A 90 8.52 0.84 -10.00
N ALA A 91 8.87 1.35 -8.81
CA ALA A 91 8.50 2.69 -8.40
C ALA A 91 9.61 3.67 -8.74
N ILE A 92 9.30 4.66 -9.58
CA ILE A 92 10.28 5.66 -10.03
C ILE A 92 10.07 6.94 -9.23
N VAL A 93 11.15 7.39 -8.57
CA VAL A 93 11.15 8.59 -7.74
C VAL A 93 12.35 9.44 -8.12
N PHE A 94 12.13 10.69 -8.52
CA PHE A 94 13.19 11.59 -9.01
C PHE A 94 14.06 11.00 -10.14
N GLY A 95 13.50 10.08 -10.94
CA GLY A 95 14.21 9.39 -12.02
C GLY A 95 15.01 8.17 -11.60
N GLU A 96 15.04 7.83 -10.31
CA GLU A 96 15.65 6.60 -9.79
C GLU A 96 14.58 5.52 -9.65
N SER A 97 14.88 4.31 -10.12
CA SER A 97 13.98 3.15 -9.97
C SER A 97 14.22 2.48 -8.61
N LEU A 98 13.16 2.40 -7.83
CA LEU A 98 13.02 1.60 -6.62
C LEU A 98 12.25 0.33 -6.99
N ARG A 99 13.01 -0.73 -7.22
CA ARG A 99 12.46 -2.09 -7.24
C ARG A 99 11.89 -2.37 -5.85
N TYR A 100 10.87 -3.22 -5.73
CA TYR A 100 10.23 -3.69 -4.47
C TYR A 100 8.84 -3.13 -4.10
N VAL A 101 8.15 -2.37 -4.95
CA VAL A 101 6.76 -1.91 -4.64
C VAL A 101 5.73 -2.88 -5.24
N ARG A 102 5.53 -4.02 -4.59
CA ARG A 102 4.60 -5.08 -5.06
C ARG A 102 3.24 -5.04 -4.41
N HIS A 103 3.12 -4.36 -3.27
CA HIS A 103 1.92 -4.34 -2.46
C HIS A 103 1.52 -2.91 -2.10
N LEU A 104 0.23 -2.70 -1.87
CA LEU A 104 -0.35 -1.40 -1.55
C LEU A 104 0.32 -0.74 -0.34
N HIS A 105 0.58 -1.49 0.75
CA HIS A 105 1.21 -0.91 1.94
C HIS A 105 2.61 -0.32 1.67
N GLN A 106 3.36 -0.90 0.73
CA GLN A 106 4.68 -0.39 0.34
C GLN A 106 4.54 0.93 -0.43
N LEU A 107 3.55 1.02 -1.32
CA LEU A 107 3.21 2.25 -2.03
C LEU A 107 2.76 3.35 -1.06
N GLN A 108 1.92 3.01 -0.07
CA GLN A 108 1.45 3.96 0.93
C GLN A 108 2.59 4.51 1.79
N ASN A 109 3.51 3.65 2.24
CA ASN A 109 4.68 4.08 2.98
C ASN A 109 5.59 4.99 2.14
N LEU A 110 5.81 4.64 0.86
CA LEU A 110 6.60 5.45 -0.05
C LEU A 110 5.97 6.83 -0.26
N PHE A 111 4.66 6.87 -0.52
CA PHE A 111 3.92 8.11 -0.69
C PHE A 111 3.98 8.99 0.57
N PHE A 112 3.80 8.38 1.75
CA PHE A 112 3.91 9.08 3.03
C PHE A 112 5.32 9.64 3.26
N ALA A 113 6.37 8.87 2.94
CA ALA A 113 7.75 9.34 3.05
C ALA A 113 8.04 10.53 2.13
N LEU A 114 7.41 10.59 0.95
CA LEU A 114 7.59 11.66 -0.02
C LEU A 114 6.76 12.91 0.29
N THR A 115 5.57 12.76 0.86
CA THR A 115 4.59 13.86 0.98
C THR A 115 4.25 14.25 2.40
N GLY A 116 4.51 13.38 3.38
CA GLY A 116 4.03 13.47 4.76
C GLY A 116 2.52 13.28 4.91
N LYS A 117 1.82 12.84 3.85
CA LYS A 117 0.37 12.63 3.82
C LYS A 117 0.03 11.16 3.64
N GLU A 118 -1.11 10.73 4.17
CA GLU A 118 -1.63 9.40 3.93
C GLU A 118 -2.16 9.28 2.50
N LEU A 119 -1.85 8.16 1.82
CA LEU A 119 -2.41 7.85 0.52
C LEU A 119 -3.84 7.32 0.70
N GLU A 120 -4.83 8.08 0.22
CA GLU A 120 -6.24 7.71 0.28
C GLU A 120 -6.58 6.68 -0.80
N VAL A 121 -7.31 5.63 -0.42
CA VAL A 121 -7.81 4.61 -1.35
C VAL A 121 -9.33 4.77 -1.46
N LYS A 122 -9.82 5.19 -2.63
CA LYS A 122 -11.26 5.35 -2.87
C LYS A 122 -11.95 3.98 -2.94
N ARG A 123 -13.12 3.89 -2.28
CA ARG A 123 -14.02 2.74 -2.33
C ARG A 123 -15.07 2.91 -3.41
#